data_AF-A0A951PD18-F1
#
_entry.id   AF-A0A951PD18-F1
#
_cell.length_a   1.000
_cell.length_b   1.000
_cell.length_c   1.000
_cell.angle_alpha   90.00
_cell.angle_beta   90.00
_cell.angle_gamma   90.00
#
_symmetry.space_group_name_H-M   'P 1'
#
loop_
_entity.id
_entity.type
_entity.pdbx_description
1 polymer ?
#
loop_
_entity_poly.entity_id
_entity_poly.type
_entity_poly.pdbx_seq_one_letter_code
_entity_poly.pdbx_strand_id
1 'polypeptide(L)' 'MSQAEDQPTLAKLRQRAGLTQRQLADALSITVKTVSAWERGVGEPHLTIGETQRLMTILQCSFEELVEATKPQE' A
#
# COMPACT_ATOMS: atom_id res chain seq x y z
N MET A 1 -21.56 -1.08 -20.37
CA MET A 1 -21.55 -1.55 -18.97
C MET A 1 -20.16 -1.28 -18.44
N SER A 2 -19.99 -0.08 -17.90
CA SER A 2 -18.70 0.47 -17.51
C SER A 2 -18.27 -0.20 -16.21
N GLN A 3 -17.12 -0.88 -16.22
CA GLN A 3 -16.51 -1.38 -14.98
C GLN A 3 -16.07 -0.16 -14.18
N ALA A 4 -16.90 0.26 -13.23
CA ALA A 4 -16.59 1.33 -12.30
C ALA A 4 -15.52 0.83 -11.31
N GLU A 5 -14.27 1.15 -11.63
CA GLU A 5 -13.25 1.71 -10.74
C GLU A 5 -13.27 1.28 -9.25
N ASP A 6 -13.07 -0.01 -8.95
CA ASP A 6 -12.50 -0.39 -7.66
C ASP A 6 -10.99 -0.61 -7.82
N GLN A 7 -10.28 0.46 -8.17
CA GLN A 7 -8.82 0.43 -8.09
C GLN A 7 -8.45 0.29 -6.60
N PRO A 8 -7.77 -0.80 -6.19
CA PRO A 8 -7.33 -0.95 -4.82
C PRO A 8 -6.28 0.12 -4.56
N THR A 9 -6.49 0.99 -3.57
CA THR A 9 -5.46 1.92 -3.11
C THR A 9 -4.75 1.33 -1.91
N LEU A 10 -3.51 1.78 -1.64
CA LEU A 10 -2.78 1.32 -0.46
C LEU A 10 -3.56 1.58 0.83
N ALA A 11 -4.29 2.71 0.88
CA ALA A 11 -5.17 3.04 2.00
C ALA A 11 -6.33 2.04 2.16
N LYS A 12 -6.97 1.62 1.06
CA LYS A 12 -8.04 0.59 1.10
C LYS A 12 -7.49 -0.76 1.57
N LEU A 13 -6.33 -1.19 1.06
CA LEU A 13 -5.69 -2.42 1.50
C LEU A 13 -5.33 -2.38 2.99
N ARG A 14 -4.77 -1.27 3.45
CA ARG A 14 -4.48 -1.06 4.88
C ARG A 14 -5.74 -1.10 5.74
N GLN A 15 -6.81 -0.46 5.30
CA GLN A 15 -8.09 -0.46 6.02
C GLN A 15 -8.72 -1.86 6.07
N ARG A 16 -8.66 -2.63 4.97
CA ARG A 16 -9.08 -4.04 4.92
C ARG A 16 -8.30 -4.91 5.92
N ALA A 17 -7.01 -4.63 6.08
CA ALA A 17 -6.16 -5.30 7.08
C ALA A 17 -6.39 -4.80 8.52
N GLY A 18 -7.25 -3.80 8.74
CA GLY A 18 -7.53 -3.26 10.08
C GLY A 18 -6.38 -2.46 10.69
N LEU A 19 -5.46 -1.96 9.86
CA LEU A 19 -4.23 -1.30 10.30
C LEU A 19 -4.36 0.22 10.27
N THR A 20 -3.71 0.90 11.21
CA THR A 20 -3.45 2.34 11.13
C THR A 20 -2.20 2.63 10.29
N GLN A 21 -2.06 3.86 9.78
CA GLN A 21 -0.84 4.26 9.05
C GLN A 21 0.41 4.08 9.90
N ARG A 22 0.31 4.29 11.23
CA ARG A 22 1.41 4.08 12.17
C ARG A 22 1.80 2.62 12.31
N GLN A 23 0.82 1.72 12.46
CA GLN A 23 1.10 0.28 12.54
C GLN A 23 1.77 -0.24 11.27
N LEU A 24 1.34 0.23 10.09
CA LEU A 24 1.99 -0.13 8.83
C LEU A 24 3.42 0.41 8.75
N ALA A 25 3.63 1.65 9.19
CA ALA A 25 4.95 2.28 9.23
C ALA A 25 5.91 1.53 10.17
N ASP A 26 5.45 1.21 11.38
CA ASP A 26 6.21 0.48 12.39
C ASP A 26 6.60 -0.92 11.87
N ALA A 27 5.68 -1.62 11.19
CA ALA A 27 5.91 -2.96 10.66
C ALA A 27 6.96 -3.01 9.53
N LEU A 28 7.09 -1.91 8.77
CA LEU A 28 8.07 -1.73 7.70
C LEU A 28 9.31 -0.94 8.16
N SER A 29 9.36 -0.50 9.42
CA SER A 29 10.42 0.37 9.95
C SER A 29 10.61 1.66 9.13
N ILE A 30 9.53 2.22 8.61
CA ILE A 30 9.50 3.50 7.89
C ILE A 30 8.74 4.55 8.69
N THR A 31 8.71 5.79 8.20
CA THR A 31 7.94 6.85 8.84
C THR A 31 6.47 6.80 8.42
N VAL A 32 5.57 7.23 9.31
CA VAL A 32 4.15 7.43 8.99
C VAL A 32 3.96 8.40 7.82
N LYS A 33 4.86 9.39 7.70
CA LYS A 33 4.89 10.34 6.58
C LYS A 33 5.15 9.62 5.24
N THR A 34 6.02 8.62 5.23
CA THR A 34 6.29 7.77 4.06
C THR A 34 5.03 7.02 3.64
N VAL A 35 4.34 6.37 4.60
CA VAL A 35 3.06 5.68 4.34
C VAL A 35 2.01 6.66 3.79
N SER A 36 1.89 7.85 4.39
CA SER A 36 0.96 8.88 3.91
C SER A 36 1.33 9.41 2.52
N ALA A 37 2.61 9.42 2.15
CA ALA A 37 3.06 9.81 0.82
C ALA A 37 2.65 8.75 -0.22
N TRP A 38 2.92 7.47 0.07
CA TRP A 38 2.48 6.34 -0.77
C TRP A 38 0.96 6.30 -0.97
N GLU A 39 0.19 6.49 0.10
CA GLU A 39 -1.29 6.50 0.03
C GLU A 39 -1.85 7.65 -0.81
N ARG A 40 -1.08 8.72 -1.02
CA ARG A 40 -1.45 9.86 -1.86
C ARG A 40 -0.87 9.77 -3.27
N GLY A 41 -0.18 8.68 -3.62
CA GLY A 41 0.55 8.55 -4.88
C GLY A 41 1.77 9.47 -4.99
N VAL A 42 2.21 10.07 -3.87
CA VAL A 42 3.35 11.00 -3.84
C VAL A 42 4.59 10.22 -3.43
N GLY A 43 5.46 9.96 -4.40
CA GLY A 43 6.73 9.25 -4.19
C GLY A 43 6.59 7.74 -4.36
N GLU A 44 7.40 7.20 -5.27
CA GLU A 44 7.44 5.78 -5.58
C GLU A 44 7.97 4.97 -4.38
N PRO A 45 7.30 3.88 -3.97
CA PRO A 45 7.80 3.02 -2.92
C PRO A 45 9.01 2.23 -3.41
N HIS A 46 10.21 2.63 -2.98
CA HIS A 46 11.42 1.83 -3.18
C HIS A 46 11.49 0.71 -2.14
N LEU A 47 10.87 -0.42 -2.46
CA LEU A 47 10.84 -1.61 -1.62
C LEU A 47 11.78 -2.67 -2.19
N THR A 48 12.57 -3.29 -1.32
CA THR A 48 13.27 -4.54 -1.61
C THR A 48 12.26 -5.69 -1.72
N ILE A 49 12.66 -6.80 -2.35
CA ILE A 49 11.81 -7.99 -2.48
C ILE A 49 11.30 -8.48 -1.12
N GLY A 50 12.15 -8.44 -0.08
CA GLY A 50 11.78 -8.84 1.28
C GLY A 50 10.77 -7.90 1.92
N GLU A 51 10.87 -6.59 1.69
CA GLU A 51 9.89 -5.61 2.18
C GLU A 51 8.57 -5.74 1.44
N THR A 52 8.59 -5.99 0.12
CA THR A 52 7.40 -6.27 -0.68
C THR A 52 6.67 -7.51 -0.15
N GLN A 53 7.38 -8.61 0.12
CA GLN A 53 6.80 -9.82 0.71
C GLN A 53 6.19 -9.56 2.09
N ARG A 54 6.90 -8.80 2.92
CA ARG A 54 6.41 -8.39 4.25
C ARG A 54 5.14 -7.56 4.12
N LEU A 55 5.11 -6.59 3.20
CA LEU A 55 3.96 -5.73 2.95
C LEU A 55 2.75 -6.54 2.51
N MET A 56 2.91 -7.46 1.55
CA MET A 56 1.83 -8.37 1.11
C MET A 56 1.30 -9.21 2.28
N THR A 57 2.19 -9.70 3.15
CA THR A 57 1.81 -10.48 4.33
C THR A 57 1.05 -9.63 5.35
N ILE A 58 1.45 -8.38 5.58
CA ILE A 58 0.78 -7.48 6.54
C ILE A 58 -0.59 -7.04 6.01
N LEU A 59 -0.65 -6.69 4.72
CA LEU A 59 -1.86 -6.19 4.07
C LEU A 59 -2.81 -7.30 3.64
N GLN A 60 -2.38 -8.56 3.71
CA GLN A 60 -3.16 -9.74 3.28
C GLN A 60 -3.71 -9.57 1.85
N CYS A 61 -2.85 -9.10 0.94
CA CYS A 61 -3.19 -8.80 -0.44
C CYS A 61 -2.32 -9.59 -1.42
N SER A 62 -2.79 -9.71 -2.67
CA SER A 62 -1.98 -10.29 -3.75
C SER A 62 -0.91 -9.31 -4.25
N PHE A 63 0.06 -9.83 -5.00
CA PHE A 63 1.05 -8.99 -5.67
C PHE A 63 0.41 -8.03 -6.68
N GLU A 64 -0.62 -8.50 -7.40
CA GLU A 64 -1.36 -7.67 -8.37
C GLU A 64 -2.09 -6.51 -7.67
N GLU A 65 -2.79 -6.79 -6.54
CA GLU A 65 -3.43 -5.75 -5.74
C GLU A 65 -2.41 -4.71 -5.24
N LEU A 66 -1.24 -5.17 -4.81
CA LEU A 66 -0.18 -4.30 -4.31
C LEU A 66 0.41 -3.42 -5.41
N VAL A 67 0.73 -3.99 -6.57
CA VAL A 67 1.26 -3.24 -7.71
C VAL A 67 0.25 -2.17 -8.13
N GLU A 68 -1.02 -2.53 -8.26
CA GLU A 68 -2.07 -1.58 -8.62
C GLU A 68 -2.20 -0.45 -7.59
N ALA A 69 -2.13 -0.79 -6.30
CA ALA A 69 -2.23 0.15 -5.19
C ALA A 69 -1.04 1.10 -4.99
N THR A 70 0.09 0.81 -5.63
CA THR A 70 1.34 1.59 -5.52
C THR A 70 1.65 2.40 -6.78
N LYS A 71 0.83 2.27 -7.83
CA LYS A 71 0.95 3.10 -9.03
C LYS A 71 0.76 4.58 -8.66
N PRO A 72 1.58 5.49 -9.21
CA PRO A 72 1.35 6.91 -9.06
C PRO A 72 -0.01 7.28 -9.67
N GLN A 73 -0.83 8.03 -8.94
CA GLN A 73 -2.05 8.60 -9.48
C GLN A 73 -1.66 9.85 -10.29
N GLU A 74 -1.86 9.81 -11.61
CA GLU A 74 -1.69 10.97 -12.50
C GLU A 74 -2.77 12.05 -12.25
#